data_AF-K2DIS6-F1
#
_entry.id   AF-K2DIS6-F1
#
_cell.length_a   1.000
_cell.length_b   1.000
_cell.length_c   1.000
_cell.angle_alpha   90.00
_cell.angle_beta   90.00
_cell.angle_gamma   90.00
#
_symmetry.space_group_name_H-M   'P 1'
#
loop_
_entity.id
_entity.type
_entity.pdbx_description
1 polymer ?
#
loop_
_entity_poly.entity_id
_entity_poly.type
_entity_poly.pdbx_seq_one_letter_code
_entity_poly.pdbx_strand_id
1 'polypeptide(L)'
;MTTTLKLQVENIHKRFGTNEVLKGVSLTAHAGDVISIIGSSGSGKSTFLRCINLLEKPHQGRINVAGEELLLTAGANGELHA
;
A
#
# COMPACT_ATOMS: atom_id res chain seq x y z
N MET A 1 6.85 -26.99 -1.20
CA MET A 1 6.04 -26.22 -0.25
C MET A 1 5.66 -24.92 -0.96
N THR A 2 4.39 -24.70 -1.26
CA THR A 2 3.91 -23.44 -1.85
C THR A 2 3.82 -22.41 -0.73
N THR A 3 4.58 -21.33 -0.83
CA THR A 3 4.54 -20.23 0.15
C THR A 3 3.19 -19.51 0.01
N THR A 4 2.38 -19.53 1.07
CA THR A 4 1.03 -18.93 1.06
C THR A 4 1.13 -17.41 0.92
N LEU A 5 0.49 -16.82 -0.09
CA LEU A 5 0.35 -15.38 -0.22
C LEU A 5 -0.37 -14.79 1.01
N LYS A 6 0.22 -13.77 1.64
CA LYS A 6 -0.34 -13.13 2.85
C LYS A 6 -0.63 -11.65 2.69
N LEU A 7 0.10 -10.96 1.83
CA LEU A 7 -0.15 -9.57 1.52
C LEU A 7 0.15 -9.33 0.04
N GLN A 8 -0.77 -8.70 -0.65
CA GLN A 8 -0.56 -8.20 -2.00
C GLN A 8 -1.03 -6.75 -2.04
N VAL A 9 -0.12 -5.89 -2.46
CA VAL A 9 -0.32 -4.46 -2.58
C VAL A 9 0.00 -4.11 -4.03
N GLU A 10 -0.98 -3.58 -4.75
CA GLU A 10 -0.85 -3.32 -6.18
C GLU A 10 -1.01 -1.85 -6.47
N ASN A 11 0.03 -1.29 -7.06
CA ASN A 11 0.02 0.01 -7.71
C ASN A 11 -0.52 1.12 -6.80
N ILE A 12 0.03 1.19 -5.58
CA ILE A 12 -0.38 2.20 -4.60
C ILE A 12 0.16 3.57 -4.99
N HIS A 13 -0.75 4.53 -5.09
CA HIS A 13 -0.42 5.95 -5.21
C HIS A 13 -0.83 6.72 -3.97
N LYS A 14 -0.04 7.71 -3.58
CA LYS A 14 -0.36 8.64 -2.50
C LYS A 14 0.24 10.00 -2.82
N ARG A 15 -0.59 11.04 -2.71
CA ARG A 15 -0.15 12.44 -2.75
C ARG A 15 -0.54 13.17 -1.47
N PHE A 16 0.17 14.23 -1.17
CA PHE A 16 -0.20 15.23 -0.16
C PHE A 16 -0.23 16.59 -0.86
N GLY A 17 -1.43 17.15 -1.02
CA GLY A 17 -1.64 18.28 -1.94
C GLY A 17 -1.18 17.92 -3.35
N THR A 18 -0.28 18.72 -3.92
CA THR A 18 0.29 18.51 -5.26
C THR A 18 1.47 17.55 -5.29
N ASN A 19 2.02 17.17 -4.14
CA ASN A 19 3.21 16.33 -4.07
C ASN A 19 2.86 14.84 -4.07
N GLU A 20 3.16 14.13 -5.16
CA GLU A 20 2.97 12.68 -5.27
C GLU A 20 4.16 11.93 -4.67
N VAL A 21 3.94 11.36 -3.47
CA VAL A 21 4.95 10.66 -2.67
C VAL A 21 5.10 9.20 -3.10
N LEU A 22 3.98 8.52 -3.38
CA LEU A 22 3.98 7.15 -3.93
C LEU A 22 3.42 7.20 -5.34
N LYS A 23 4.16 6.63 -6.29
CA LYS A 23 3.91 6.74 -7.74
C LYS A 23 3.70 5.36 -8.38
N GLY A 24 2.84 4.54 -7.77
CA GLY A 24 2.58 3.18 -8.24
C GLY A 24 3.55 2.17 -7.63
N VAL A 25 3.47 1.99 -6.31
CA VAL A 25 4.31 1.03 -5.58
C VAL A 25 3.54 -0.28 -5.35
N SER A 26 4.17 -1.40 -5.68
CA SER A 26 3.60 -2.75 -5.48
C SER A 26 4.51 -3.60 -4.59
N LEU A 27 3.90 -4.49 -3.81
CA LEU A 27 4.61 -5.46 -2.97
C LEU A 27 3.78 -6.73 -2.85
N THR A 28 4.44 -7.88 -2.94
CA THR A 28 3.86 -9.19 -2.65
C THR A 28 4.66 -9.82 -1.52
N ALA A 29 3.98 -10.27 -0.46
CA ALA A 29 4.60 -10.96 0.66
C ALA A 29 3.88 -12.28 0.96
N HIS A 30 4.67 -13.31 1.19
CA HIS A 30 4.22 -14.65 1.53
C HIS A 30 4.45 -14.95 3.01
N ALA A 31 3.83 -16.04 3.49
CA ALA A 31 4.03 -16.52 4.84
C ALA A 31 5.51 -16.84 5.10
N GLY A 32 6.08 -16.20 6.14
CA GLY A 32 7.47 -16.36 6.53
C GLY A 32 8.44 -15.34 5.95
N ASP A 33 7.99 -14.49 5.01
CA ASP A 33 8.83 -13.44 4.45
C ASP A 33 9.22 -12.40 5.52
N VAL A 34 10.51 -12.06 5.57
CA VAL A 34 11.03 -10.94 6.35
C VAL A 34 11.50 -9.88 5.37
N ILE A 35 10.68 -8.83 5.22
CA ILE A 35 10.90 -7.78 4.21
C ILE A 35 11.39 -6.51 4.88
N SER A 36 12.47 -5.94 4.36
CA SER A 36 12.98 -4.63 4.77
C SER A 36 12.79 -3.61 3.64
N ILE A 37 12.37 -2.40 3.99
CA ILE A 37 12.23 -1.28 3.06
C ILE A 37 13.29 -0.24 3.38
N ILE A 38 14.19 0.00 2.43
CA ILE A 38 15.30 0.96 2.54
C ILE A 38 15.14 2.12 1.55
N GLY A 39 15.78 3.25 1.83
CA GLY A 39 15.72 4.45 0.99
C GLY A 39 16.01 5.72 1.77
N SER A 40 16.30 6.82 1.07
CA SER A 40 16.59 8.13 1.66
C SER A 40 15.44 8.67 2.51
N SER A 41 15.72 9.62 3.40
CA SER A 41 14.65 10.33 4.12
C SER A 41 13.69 10.99 3.12
N GLY A 42 12.38 10.92 3.39
CA GLY A 42 11.34 11.45 2.50
C GLY A 42 10.96 10.58 1.29
N SER A 43 11.62 9.44 1.07
CA SER A 43 11.34 8.56 -0.09
C SER A 43 9.98 7.82 -0.06
N GLY A 44 9.11 8.10 0.93
CA GLY A 44 7.77 7.51 1.02
C GLY A 44 7.67 6.17 1.77
N LYS A 45 8.75 5.63 2.36
CA LYS A 45 8.73 4.32 3.07
C LYS A 45 7.64 4.22 4.13
N SER A 46 7.61 5.17 5.07
CA SER A 46 6.61 5.20 6.14
C SER A 46 5.21 5.45 5.59
N THR A 47 5.10 6.26 4.52
CA THR A 47 3.83 6.49 3.83
C THR A 47 3.29 5.22 3.20
N PHE A 48 4.14 4.42 2.55
CA PHE A 48 3.76 3.13 1.97
C PHE A 48 3.30 2.15 3.03
N LEU A 49 4.08 1.97 4.11
CA LEU A 49 3.67 1.11 5.23
C LEU A 49 2.35 1.53 5.87
N ARG A 50 2.10 2.84 5.97
CA ARG A 50 0.82 3.39 6.47
C ARG A 50 -0.34 3.24 5.48
N CYS A 51 -0.07 3.19 4.17
CA CYS A 51 -1.11 2.88 3.18
C CYS A 51 -1.58 1.43 3.30
N ILE A 52 -0.67 0.50 3.59
CA ILE A 52 -0.99 -0.93 3.73
C ILE A 52 -2.00 -1.18 4.85
N ASN A 53 -1.88 -0.46 5.98
CA ASN A 53 -2.79 -0.59 7.13
C ASN A 53 -3.82 0.53 7.21
N LEU A 54 -4.00 1.31 6.13
CA LEU A 54 -4.97 2.41 6.00
C LEU A 54 -4.85 3.54 7.04
N LEU A 55 -3.73 3.65 7.76
CA LEU A 55 -3.42 4.83 8.58
C LEU A 55 -3.14 6.07 7.71
N GLU A 56 -2.68 5.84 6.49
CA GLU A 56 -2.73 6.79 5.39
C GLU A 56 -3.61 6.23 4.29
N LYS A 57 -4.52 7.03 3.73
CA LYS A 57 -5.39 6.55 2.67
C LYS A 57 -4.73 6.70 1.31
N PRO A 58 -4.54 5.61 0.54
CA PRO A 58 -4.01 5.71 -0.81
C PRO A 58 -5.01 6.44 -1.71
N HIS A 59 -4.56 7.03 -2.82
CA HIS A 59 -5.43 7.64 -3.82
C HIS A 59 -5.80 6.66 -4.95
N GLN A 60 -5.01 5.59 -5.09
CA GLN A 60 -5.20 4.54 -6.08
C GLN A 60 -4.50 3.28 -5.60
N GLY A 61 -4.97 2.13 -6.10
CA GLY A 61 -4.35 0.83 -5.92
C GLY A 61 -5.28 -0.14 -5.20
N ARG A 62 -4.78 -1.37 -4.99
CA ARG A 62 -5.52 -2.47 -4.37
C ARG A 62 -4.70 -3.11 -3.28
N ILE A 63 -5.37 -3.59 -2.24
CA ILE A 63 -4.75 -4.26 -1.09
C ILE A 63 -5.52 -5.54 -0.81
N ASN A 64 -4.82 -6.68 -0.83
CA ASN A 64 -5.33 -7.97 -0.41
C ASN A 64 -4.51 -8.46 0.79
N VAL A 65 -5.21 -8.86 1.87
CA VAL A 65 -4.63 -9.36 3.11
C VAL A 65 -5.19 -10.75 3.37
N ALA A 66 -4.29 -11.73 3.51
CA ALA A 66 -4.64 -13.12 3.80
C ALA A 66 -5.68 -13.74 2.86
N GLY A 67 -5.77 -13.28 1.61
CA GLY A 67 -6.74 -13.74 0.62
C GLY A 67 -7.98 -12.86 0.51
N GLU A 68 -8.17 -11.91 1.43
CA GLU A 68 -9.31 -10.97 1.42
C GLU A 68 -8.89 -9.63 0.83
N GLU A 69 -9.58 -9.20 -0.23
CA GLU A 69 -9.37 -7.88 -0.80
C GLU A 69 -10.14 -6.83 0.00
N LEU A 70 -9.46 -5.73 0.35
CA LEU A 70 -10.09 -4.57 0.97
C LEU A 70 -10.92 -3.85 -0.10
N LEU A 71 -12.24 -3.78 0.12
CA LEU A 71 -13.16 -3.05 -0.75
C LEU A 71 -13.02 -1.56 -0.51
N LEU A 72 -12.19 -0.91 -1.31
CA LEU A 72 -11.93 0.51 -1.18
C LEU A 72 -12.79 1.34 -2.15
N THR A 73 -13.33 2.45 -1.64
CA THR A 73 -14.14 3.41 -2.40
C THR A 73 -13.52 4.80 -2.36
N ALA A 74 -13.69 5.57 -3.45
CA ALA A 74 -13.17 6.92 -3.53
C ALA A 74 -14.03 7.89 -2.69
N GLY A 75 -13.39 8.59 -1.76
CA GLY A 75 -13.96 9.70 -1.01
C GLY A 75 -13.96 11.00 -1.81
N ALA A 76 -14.64 12.02 -1.27
CA ALA A 76 -14.75 13.34 -1.92
C ALA A 76 -13.38 14.04 -2.14
N ASN A 77 -12.37 13.68 -1.36
CA ASN A 77 -10.99 14.19 -1.48
C ASN A 77 -10.11 13.35 -2.43
N GLY A 78 -10.66 12.32 -3.08
CA GLY A 78 -9.94 11.41 -3.97
C GLY A 78 -9.07 10.36 -3.24
N GLU A 79 -9.13 10.31 -1.92
CA GLU A 79 -8.54 9.21 -1.16
C GLU A 79 -9.46 7.99 -1.16
N LEU A 80 -8.88 6.81 -1.01
CA LEU A 80 -9.58 5.54 -0.92
C LEU A 80 -9.89 5.19 0.54
N HIS A 81 -11.12 4.73 0.80
CA HIS A 81 -11.63 4.37 2.11
C HIS A 81 -12.24 2.97 2.07
N ALA A 82 -11.98 2.15 3.08
CA ALA A 82 -12.68 0.88 3.30
C ALA A 82 -14.09 1.11 3.84
#